data_AF-A0A2D8UNE6-F1
#
_entry.id   AF-A0A2D8UNE6-F1
#
_cell.length_a   1.000
_cell.length_b   1.000
_cell.length_c   1.000
_cell.angle_alpha   90.00
_cell.angle_beta   90.00
_cell.angle_gamma   90.00
#
_symmetry.space_group_name_H-M   'P 1'
#
loop_
_entity.id
_entity.type
_entity.pdbx_description
1 polymer ?
#
loop_
_entity_poly.entity_id
_entity_poly.type
_entity_poly.pdbx_seq_one_letter_code
_entity_poly.pdbx_strand_id
1 'polypeptide(L)'
;MKKLSLSLLALFCLVGAQAQFTTPDTGVNWNLQDLLNANSSPLIFNGSSYTLTEDLIISENDSFNLSTADSLYVDQDVLIQVYGSFTSNPASGEMVITATDSLTPYEGLRFENDSQISINNTVIKNGGGLRVLTPNFSLTNSYLAYNVSGAATGAVVSVSYGSPIIENNTFLENDLPAVASGANQEVAAIITGNYLEGNGQSNQNRPQINMGPSGIDTLKITQNTIIGDPAMTQVGGIAVANLTGGEIRAIIDNNTISNNRYGITVVGGNSFAYIRNNTIENNNTQGSPNLGGSGISLNSSSNTQQVVATNNEIRGNLWGITVIGEASINLGDNSDNPGGNIFANNGNGGNTYALYNNTSNTITALHNCWIEGQTNTLADAESVIFHQADDNTLGEVLYDPVGCGNLAVNNNELEAITFYPNPASNQFLVENIQQLESLKIFDLSGKQVQFQKLDKGNNRINISLHSGVYFVQFNNGKQTITEKLIVK
;
A
#
# COMPACT_ATOMS: atom_id res chain seq x y z
N MET A 1 -28.65 41.47 57.17
CA MET A 1 -28.15 40.11 56.84
C MET A 1 -29.25 39.37 56.09
N LYS A 2 -29.21 39.40 54.75
CA LYS A 2 -30.21 38.75 53.88
C LYS A 2 -29.68 37.37 53.46
N LYS A 3 -30.48 36.33 53.71
CA LYS A 3 -30.20 34.94 53.33
C LYS A 3 -30.39 34.79 51.82
N LEU A 4 -29.38 34.31 51.12
CA LEU A 4 -29.48 33.83 49.74
C LEU A 4 -29.55 32.30 49.78
N SER A 5 -30.69 31.73 49.40
CA SER A 5 -30.88 30.30 49.22
C SER A 5 -30.29 29.87 47.87
N LEU A 6 -29.31 28.96 47.91
CA LEU A 6 -28.72 28.33 46.74
C LEU A 6 -29.57 27.12 46.36
N SER A 7 -30.26 27.18 45.23
CA SER A 7 -30.96 26.04 44.63
C SER A 7 -29.99 25.27 43.75
N LEU A 8 -29.66 24.04 44.15
CA LEU A 8 -28.84 23.10 43.39
C LEU A 8 -29.73 22.38 42.37
N LEU A 9 -29.54 22.63 41.08
CA LEU A 9 -30.20 21.89 40.00
C LEU A 9 -29.27 20.73 39.59
N ALA A 10 -29.63 19.51 39.97
CA ALA A 10 -28.94 18.30 39.54
C ALA A 10 -29.37 17.94 38.11
N LEU A 11 -28.46 18.08 37.15
CA LEU A 11 -28.65 17.62 35.78
C LEU A 11 -28.32 16.12 35.74
N PHE A 12 -29.34 15.26 35.69
CA PHE A 12 -29.17 13.83 35.41
C PHE A 12 -28.87 13.67 33.91
N CYS A 13 -27.60 13.47 33.56
CA CYS A 13 -27.24 12.90 32.26
C CYS A 13 -27.59 11.40 32.28
N LEU A 14 -28.67 11.03 31.59
CA LEU A 14 -28.95 9.64 31.24
C LEU A 14 -27.95 9.25 30.14
N VAL A 15 -26.85 8.59 30.53
CA VAL A 15 -26.01 7.86 29.58
C VAL A 15 -26.77 6.57 29.26
N GLY A 16 -27.29 6.46 28.04
CA GLY A 16 -27.87 5.20 27.57
C GLY A 16 -26.78 4.14 27.55
N ALA A 17 -26.98 3.03 28.26
CA ALA A 17 -26.12 1.87 28.09
C ALA A 17 -26.32 1.34 26.67
N GLN A 18 -25.26 1.30 25.87
CA GLN A 18 -25.25 0.54 24.62
C GLN A 18 -25.34 -0.95 24.96
N ALA A 19 -26.08 -1.71 24.17
CA ALA A 19 -26.08 -3.17 24.30
C ALA A 19 -24.69 -3.70 23.93
N GLN A 20 -24.20 -4.68 24.68
CA GLN A 20 -22.91 -5.33 24.44
C GLN A 20 -22.97 -6.79 24.86
N PHE A 21 -22.33 -7.64 24.07
CA PHE A 21 -22.01 -9.02 24.42
C PHE A 21 -20.52 -9.16 24.69
N THR A 22 -20.17 -9.78 25.81
CA THR A 22 -18.79 -10.06 26.19
C THR A 22 -18.62 -11.56 26.39
N THR A 23 -17.63 -12.15 25.73
CA THR A 23 -17.32 -13.58 25.92
C THR A 23 -16.84 -13.82 27.37
N PRO A 24 -17.08 -15.01 27.96
CA PRO A 24 -17.00 -15.23 29.40
C PRO A 24 -15.57 -15.30 29.96
N ASP A 25 -14.53 -15.20 29.13
CA ASP A 25 -13.12 -15.27 29.52
C ASP A 25 -12.73 -16.65 30.08
N THR A 26 -13.04 -17.71 29.33
CA THR A 26 -12.88 -19.10 29.81
C THR A 26 -11.95 -19.95 28.97
N GLY A 27 -11.30 -19.38 27.95
CA GLY A 27 -10.45 -20.14 27.05
C GLY A 27 -11.19 -20.71 25.83
N VAL A 28 -12.41 -20.23 25.57
CA VAL A 28 -13.28 -20.80 24.53
C VAL A 28 -12.98 -20.18 23.18
N ASN A 29 -12.96 -21.04 22.15
CA ASN A 29 -12.91 -20.63 20.76
C ASN A 29 -14.32 -20.51 20.20
N TRP A 30 -14.77 -19.27 20.03
CA TRP A 30 -16.07 -18.90 19.50
C TRP A 30 -16.05 -18.89 17.98
N ASN A 31 -17.10 -19.41 17.36
CA ASN A 31 -17.45 -19.12 15.96
C ASN A 31 -18.83 -18.45 15.89
N LEU A 32 -19.31 -18.14 14.68
CA LEU A 32 -20.62 -17.51 14.48
C LEU A 32 -21.78 -18.35 15.05
N GLN A 33 -21.71 -19.69 14.94
CA GLN A 33 -22.75 -20.58 15.44
C GLN A 33 -22.74 -20.65 16.98
N ASP A 34 -21.58 -20.59 17.61
CA ASP A 34 -21.46 -20.53 19.07
C ASP A 34 -22.02 -19.21 19.61
N LEU A 35 -21.68 -18.09 18.96
CA LEU A 35 -22.26 -16.78 19.29
C LEU A 35 -23.78 -16.76 19.09
N LEU A 36 -24.29 -17.35 18.00
CA LEU A 36 -25.73 -17.48 17.75
C LEU A 36 -26.46 -18.28 18.84
N ASN A 37 -25.79 -19.28 19.42
CA ASN A 37 -26.33 -20.14 20.47
C ASN A 37 -26.08 -19.62 21.89
N ALA A 38 -25.37 -18.50 22.05
CA ALA A 38 -25.10 -17.91 23.36
C ALA A 38 -26.38 -17.43 24.03
N ASN A 39 -26.41 -17.46 25.36
CA ASN A 39 -27.47 -16.80 26.12
C ASN A 39 -27.39 -15.30 25.89
N SER A 40 -28.48 -14.69 25.40
CA SER A 40 -28.48 -13.29 24.93
C SER A 40 -27.51 -13.10 23.76
N SER A 41 -27.66 -13.93 22.72
CA SER A 41 -26.84 -13.86 21.52
C SER A 41 -26.83 -12.46 20.91
N PRO A 42 -25.65 -11.92 20.52
CA PRO A 42 -25.56 -10.66 19.81
C PRO A 42 -25.89 -10.82 18.30
N LEU A 43 -26.11 -12.06 17.84
CA LEU A 43 -26.33 -12.41 16.45
C LEU A 43 -27.79 -12.75 16.14
N ILE A 44 -28.25 -12.27 14.99
CA ILE A 44 -29.46 -12.75 14.32
C ILE A 44 -29.05 -13.53 13.08
N PHE A 45 -29.72 -14.66 12.81
CA PHE A 45 -29.53 -15.42 11.58
C PHE A 45 -30.82 -15.45 10.77
N ASN A 46 -30.76 -15.00 9.51
CA ASN A 46 -31.93 -14.92 8.62
C ASN A 46 -32.10 -16.12 7.67
N GLY A 47 -31.28 -17.17 7.84
CA GLY A 47 -31.26 -18.35 6.96
C GLY A 47 -30.09 -18.36 5.97
N SER A 48 -29.48 -17.22 5.68
CA SER A 48 -28.33 -17.11 4.77
C SER A 48 -27.15 -16.33 5.33
N SER A 49 -27.37 -15.41 6.26
CA SER A 49 -26.33 -14.54 6.80
C SER A 49 -26.54 -14.26 8.27
N TYR A 50 -25.43 -13.97 8.95
CA TYR A 50 -25.42 -13.52 10.34
C TYR A 50 -25.45 -12.00 10.37
N THR A 51 -26.15 -11.42 11.34
CA THR A 51 -26.18 -9.98 11.60
C THR A 51 -25.82 -9.74 13.05
N LEU A 52 -24.74 -9.00 13.30
CA LEU A 52 -24.32 -8.55 14.62
C LEU A 52 -25.02 -7.24 14.95
N THR A 53 -25.79 -7.26 16.04
CA THR A 53 -26.74 -6.18 16.39
C THR A 53 -26.31 -5.35 17.60
N GLU A 54 -25.25 -5.76 18.29
CA GLU A 54 -24.70 -5.09 19.46
C GLU A 54 -23.19 -5.30 19.53
N ASP A 55 -22.49 -4.48 20.32
CA ASP A 55 -21.03 -4.55 20.47
C ASP A 55 -20.58 -5.96 20.88
N LEU A 56 -19.51 -6.44 20.25
CA LEU A 56 -18.92 -7.74 20.55
C LEU A 56 -17.54 -7.56 21.16
N ILE A 57 -17.37 -8.01 22.41
CA ILE A 57 -16.10 -8.03 23.11
C ILE A 57 -15.62 -9.47 23.25
N ILE A 58 -14.48 -9.78 22.63
CA ILE A 58 -13.77 -11.05 22.81
C ILE A 58 -12.76 -10.87 23.94
N SER A 59 -13.01 -11.54 25.07
CA SER A 59 -12.19 -11.48 26.28
C SER A 59 -10.78 -12.07 26.08
N GLU A 60 -9.86 -11.72 26.96
CA GLU A 60 -8.42 -11.97 26.86
C GLU A 60 -8.06 -13.45 26.63
N ASN A 61 -8.74 -14.37 27.31
CA ASN A 61 -8.46 -15.81 27.16
C ASN A 61 -9.29 -16.48 26.05
N ASP A 62 -10.29 -15.81 25.50
CA ASP A 62 -11.15 -16.37 24.47
C ASP A 62 -10.62 -16.07 23.06
N SER A 63 -11.13 -16.79 22.07
CA SER A 63 -10.85 -16.52 20.66
C SER A 63 -12.11 -16.45 19.82
N PHE A 64 -12.06 -15.70 18.73
CA PHE A 64 -13.12 -15.64 17.73
C PHE A 64 -12.58 -16.08 16.37
N ASN A 65 -13.14 -17.15 15.82
CA ASN A 65 -12.66 -17.83 14.63
C ASN A 65 -13.73 -17.89 13.53
N LEU A 66 -13.40 -17.32 12.39
CA LEU A 66 -14.19 -17.30 11.16
C LEU A 66 -13.50 -18.18 10.11
N SER A 67 -13.79 -19.48 10.15
CA SER A 67 -13.14 -20.49 9.31
C SER A 67 -13.95 -20.91 8.08
N THR A 68 -15.07 -20.25 7.81
CA THR A 68 -16.03 -20.53 6.74
C THR A 68 -16.28 -19.28 5.90
N ALA A 69 -16.62 -19.45 4.62
CA ALA A 69 -16.97 -18.34 3.72
C ALA A 69 -18.41 -17.86 3.95
N ASP A 70 -18.67 -17.39 5.17
CA ASP A 70 -19.95 -16.82 5.58
C ASP A 70 -19.98 -15.30 5.36
N SER A 71 -21.15 -14.70 5.58
CA SER A 71 -21.31 -13.26 5.65
C SER A 71 -21.79 -12.83 7.03
N LEU A 72 -21.01 -11.97 7.67
CA LEU A 72 -21.33 -11.24 8.88
C LEU A 72 -21.68 -9.81 8.52
N TYR A 73 -22.97 -9.50 8.56
CA TYR A 73 -23.47 -8.13 8.54
C TYR A 73 -23.33 -7.53 9.93
N VAL A 74 -22.99 -6.25 10.02
CA VAL A 74 -22.80 -5.54 11.29
C VAL A 74 -23.65 -4.28 11.26
N ASP A 75 -24.47 -4.10 12.28
CA ASP A 75 -25.33 -2.92 12.37
C ASP A 75 -24.54 -1.64 12.60
N GLN A 76 -25.19 -0.50 12.37
CA GLN A 76 -24.59 0.82 12.53
C GLN A 76 -23.99 0.99 13.93
N ASP A 77 -22.83 1.65 14.00
CA ASP A 77 -22.13 2.02 15.25
C ASP A 77 -21.69 0.82 16.12
N VAL A 78 -21.86 -0.42 15.66
CA VAL A 78 -21.44 -1.63 16.38
C VAL A 78 -19.93 -1.83 16.24
N LEU A 79 -19.26 -2.05 17.37
CA LEU A 79 -17.83 -2.32 17.48
C LEU A 79 -17.55 -3.80 17.77
N ILE A 80 -16.59 -4.38 17.05
CA ILE A 80 -15.98 -5.66 17.42
C ILE A 80 -14.64 -5.36 18.10
N GLN A 81 -14.55 -5.60 19.40
CA GLN A 81 -13.35 -5.39 20.21
C GLN A 81 -12.74 -6.71 20.64
N VAL A 82 -11.42 -6.86 20.51
CA VAL A 82 -10.72 -8.13 20.75
C VAL A 82 -9.56 -7.90 21.70
N TYR A 83 -9.65 -8.49 22.89
CA TYR A 83 -8.56 -8.62 23.85
C TYR A 83 -7.79 -9.93 23.65
N GLY A 84 -8.50 -11.02 23.33
CA GLY A 84 -7.91 -12.33 23.08
C GLY A 84 -7.42 -12.52 21.65
N SER A 85 -7.91 -13.57 20.98
CA SER A 85 -7.48 -13.87 19.60
C SER A 85 -8.60 -13.68 18.56
N PHE A 86 -8.26 -13.19 17.38
CA PHE A 86 -9.16 -13.13 16.23
C PHE A 86 -8.51 -13.82 15.04
N THR A 87 -9.21 -14.80 14.46
CA THR A 87 -8.76 -15.47 13.23
C THR A 87 -9.88 -15.47 12.22
N SER A 88 -9.59 -15.00 11.01
CA SER A 88 -10.45 -15.20 9.85
C SER A 88 -9.63 -15.88 8.76
N ASN A 89 -10.00 -17.11 8.41
CA ASN A 89 -9.28 -17.90 7.42
C ASN A 89 -10.19 -18.99 6.85
N PRO A 90 -11.14 -18.63 5.96
CA PRO A 90 -12.01 -19.60 5.32
C PRO A 90 -11.20 -20.61 4.50
N ALA A 91 -11.50 -21.91 4.68
CA ALA A 91 -10.81 -22.98 3.95
C ALA A 91 -11.06 -22.94 2.43
N SER A 92 -12.18 -22.34 2.01
CA SER A 92 -12.55 -22.10 0.62
C SER A 92 -13.47 -20.89 0.52
N GLY A 93 -13.32 -20.05 -0.50
CA GLY A 93 -14.06 -18.80 -0.63
C GLY A 93 -13.52 -17.71 0.29
N GLU A 94 -14.34 -16.70 0.56
CA GLU A 94 -13.98 -15.52 1.36
C GLU A 94 -14.99 -15.32 2.49
N MET A 95 -14.50 -14.92 3.67
CA MET A 95 -15.35 -14.45 4.76
C MET A 95 -15.70 -12.99 4.48
N VAL A 96 -16.97 -12.61 4.60
CA VAL A 96 -17.42 -11.23 4.36
C VAL A 96 -17.84 -10.58 5.66
N ILE A 97 -17.23 -9.45 6.00
CA ILE A 97 -17.62 -8.57 7.10
C ILE A 97 -18.02 -7.23 6.49
N THR A 98 -19.28 -6.81 6.66
CA THR A 98 -19.81 -5.60 6.04
C THR A 98 -20.91 -4.97 6.88
N ALA A 99 -21.17 -3.67 6.70
CA ALA A 99 -22.36 -3.05 7.28
C ALA A 99 -23.66 -3.68 6.74
N THR A 100 -24.70 -3.70 7.58
CA THR A 100 -26.08 -4.04 7.20
C THR A 100 -26.64 -3.07 6.15
N ASP A 101 -26.30 -1.78 6.27
CA ASP A 101 -26.57 -0.74 5.28
C ASP A 101 -25.28 0.06 5.02
N SER A 102 -24.86 0.16 3.76
CA SER A 102 -23.62 0.85 3.36
C SER A 102 -23.62 2.35 3.66
N LEU A 103 -24.79 2.96 3.88
CA LEU A 103 -24.89 4.37 4.25
C LEU A 103 -24.76 4.61 5.76
N THR A 104 -24.82 3.54 6.56
CA THR A 104 -24.66 3.58 8.02
C THR A 104 -23.61 2.56 8.45
N PRO A 105 -22.32 2.88 8.28
CA PRO A 105 -21.22 1.97 8.60
C PRO A 105 -21.23 1.51 10.06
N TYR A 106 -20.69 0.31 10.30
CA TYR A 106 -20.37 -0.16 11.64
C TYR A 106 -19.08 0.51 12.14
N GLU A 107 -18.89 0.58 13.46
CA GLU A 107 -17.78 1.32 14.07
C GLU A 107 -16.42 0.74 13.69
N GLY A 108 -16.31 -0.57 13.46
CA GLY A 108 -15.10 -1.20 12.94
C GLY A 108 -14.63 -2.37 13.82
N LEU A 109 -13.35 -2.70 13.69
CA LEU A 109 -12.69 -3.71 14.50
C LEU A 109 -11.54 -3.08 15.28
N ARG A 110 -11.45 -3.41 16.56
CA ARG A 110 -10.43 -2.90 17.46
C ARG A 110 -9.71 -4.05 18.14
N PHE A 111 -8.42 -4.15 17.88
CA PHE A 111 -7.53 -5.16 18.42
C PHE A 111 -6.68 -4.52 19.51
N GLU A 112 -6.89 -4.95 20.75
CA GLU A 112 -6.23 -4.37 21.92
C GLU A 112 -4.79 -4.88 22.08
N ASN A 113 -4.07 -4.31 23.04
CA ASN A 113 -2.73 -4.78 23.40
C ASN A 113 -2.75 -6.30 23.66
N ASP A 114 -1.66 -6.97 23.29
CA ASP A 114 -1.42 -8.41 23.49
C ASP A 114 -2.33 -9.38 22.69
N SER A 115 -3.39 -8.87 22.06
CA SER A 115 -4.26 -9.67 21.18
C SER A 115 -3.49 -10.31 20.01
N GLN A 116 -3.97 -11.47 19.55
CA GLN A 116 -3.35 -12.25 18.46
C GLN A 116 -4.26 -12.27 17.24
N ILE A 117 -3.83 -11.64 16.14
CA ILE A 117 -4.70 -11.36 15.00
C ILE A 117 -4.15 -11.97 13.71
N SER A 118 -4.96 -12.79 13.05
CA SER A 118 -4.68 -13.36 11.73
C SER A 118 -5.91 -13.24 10.84
N ILE A 119 -5.85 -12.39 9.83
CA ILE A 119 -6.91 -12.16 8.86
C ILE A 119 -6.39 -12.59 7.49
N ASN A 120 -7.02 -13.61 6.92
CA ASN A 120 -6.70 -14.17 5.62
C ASN A 120 -7.98 -14.40 4.81
N ASN A 121 -7.95 -14.18 3.49
CA ASN A 121 -9.10 -14.43 2.60
C ASN A 121 -10.41 -13.80 3.11
N THR A 122 -10.35 -12.52 3.51
CA THR A 122 -11.48 -11.83 4.13
C THR A 122 -11.81 -10.53 3.39
N VAL A 123 -13.10 -10.30 3.15
CA VAL A 123 -13.66 -9.05 2.61
C VAL A 123 -14.14 -8.20 3.78
N ILE A 124 -13.61 -6.99 3.93
CA ILE A 124 -13.99 -6.02 4.99
C ILE A 124 -14.38 -4.71 4.32
N LYS A 125 -15.68 -4.38 4.34
CA LYS A 125 -16.17 -3.20 3.61
C LYS A 125 -17.26 -2.43 4.33
N ASN A 126 -17.43 -1.16 3.97
CA ASN A 126 -18.44 -0.28 4.55
C ASN A 126 -18.38 -0.19 6.09
N GLY A 127 -17.17 -0.22 6.69
CA GLY A 127 -16.98 -0.14 8.14
C GLY A 127 -16.00 0.94 8.54
N GLY A 128 -15.81 1.13 9.86
CA GLY A 128 -14.87 2.11 10.42
C GLY A 128 -13.40 1.65 10.52
N GLY A 129 -13.02 0.64 9.73
CA GLY A 129 -11.64 0.15 9.62
C GLY A 129 -11.15 -0.73 10.80
N LEU A 130 -9.84 -0.96 10.82
CA LEU A 130 -9.10 -1.82 11.73
C LEU A 130 -8.15 -0.98 12.60
N ARG A 131 -8.45 -0.89 13.89
CA ARG A 131 -7.59 -0.27 14.89
C ARG A 131 -6.69 -1.33 15.52
N VAL A 132 -5.41 -1.31 15.17
CA VAL A 132 -4.44 -2.32 15.59
C VAL A 132 -3.54 -1.77 16.69
N LEU A 133 -3.76 -2.21 17.92
CA LEU A 133 -2.95 -1.87 19.10
C LEU A 133 -2.07 -3.03 19.56
N THR A 134 -1.79 -4.01 18.71
CA THR A 134 -0.95 -5.17 19.02
C THR A 134 0.17 -5.29 17.97
N PRO A 135 1.36 -5.79 18.34
CA PRO A 135 2.39 -6.12 17.36
C PRO A 135 2.09 -7.44 16.65
N ASN A 136 1.16 -8.26 17.17
CA ASN A 136 0.84 -9.59 16.68
C ASN A 136 -0.33 -9.52 15.68
N PHE A 137 -0.06 -8.93 14.53
CA PHE A 137 -1.07 -8.69 13.50
C PHE A 137 -0.58 -9.14 12.13
N SER A 138 -1.40 -9.96 11.47
CA SER A 138 -1.23 -10.35 10.08
C SER A 138 -2.54 -10.15 9.32
N LEU A 139 -2.47 -9.43 8.20
CA LEU A 139 -3.54 -9.23 7.23
C LEU A 139 -3.04 -9.64 5.85
N THR A 140 -3.58 -10.73 5.32
CA THR A 140 -3.13 -11.30 4.05
C THR A 140 -4.28 -11.64 3.11
N ASN A 141 -4.05 -11.57 1.79
CA ASN A 141 -4.97 -12.06 0.76
C ASN A 141 -6.43 -11.57 0.95
N SER A 142 -6.60 -10.34 1.43
CA SER A 142 -7.89 -9.79 1.86
C SER A 142 -8.27 -8.57 1.03
N TYR A 143 -9.56 -8.22 1.04
CA TYR A 143 -10.12 -7.12 0.28
C TYR A 143 -10.78 -6.11 1.22
N LEU A 144 -10.32 -4.85 1.19
CA LEU A 144 -10.79 -3.80 2.08
C LEU A 144 -11.26 -2.59 1.26
N ALA A 145 -12.56 -2.31 1.28
CA ALA A 145 -13.12 -1.25 0.43
C ALA A 145 -14.23 -0.43 1.06
N TYR A 146 -14.35 0.83 0.63
CA TYR A 146 -15.42 1.74 1.05
C TYR A 146 -15.52 1.92 2.57
N ASN A 147 -14.42 1.70 3.30
CA ASN A 147 -14.37 1.92 4.73
C ASN A 147 -14.22 3.41 5.02
N VAL A 148 -14.89 3.84 6.08
CA VAL A 148 -14.91 5.22 6.57
C VAL A 148 -14.10 5.35 7.86
N SER A 149 -14.02 6.55 8.41
CA SER A 149 -13.49 6.73 9.77
C SER A 149 -14.46 6.15 10.81
N GLY A 150 -13.93 5.37 11.74
CA GLY A 150 -14.64 4.90 12.94
C GLY A 150 -13.60 4.53 14.01
N ALA A 151 -13.54 3.26 14.38
CA ALA A 151 -12.54 2.70 15.29
C ALA A 151 -11.12 3.04 14.84
N ALA A 152 -10.88 3.00 13.53
CA ALA A 152 -9.65 3.43 12.89
C ALA A 152 -9.82 4.84 12.29
N THR A 153 -9.03 5.79 12.80
CA THR A 153 -9.12 7.23 12.43
C THR A 153 -7.93 7.73 11.60
N GLY A 154 -6.85 6.96 11.53
CA GLY A 154 -5.63 7.28 10.78
C GLY A 154 -5.66 6.78 9.34
N ALA A 155 -6.18 5.57 9.18
CA ALA A 155 -6.24 4.74 7.97
C ALA A 155 -7.24 3.60 8.18
N VAL A 156 -7.61 2.91 7.11
CA VAL A 156 -8.35 1.63 7.15
C VAL A 156 -7.62 0.62 8.03
N VAL A 157 -6.29 0.54 7.95
CA VAL A 157 -5.46 -0.25 8.86
C VAL A 157 -4.55 0.70 9.64
N SER A 158 -4.98 1.04 10.85
CA SER A 158 -4.26 1.95 11.74
C SER A 158 -3.40 1.16 12.73
N VAL A 159 -2.09 1.05 12.45
CA VAL A 159 -1.12 0.27 13.24
C VAL A 159 -0.36 1.12 14.25
N SER A 160 -0.10 0.58 15.44
CA SER A 160 0.41 1.38 16.57
C SER A 160 1.83 1.10 17.02
N TYR A 161 2.38 -0.10 16.83
CA TYR A 161 3.77 -0.46 17.15
C TYR A 161 4.13 -1.86 16.62
N GLY A 162 5.41 -2.20 16.67
CA GLY A 162 5.92 -3.50 16.24
C GLY A 162 6.06 -3.62 14.71
N SER A 163 5.99 -4.85 14.21
CA SER A 163 6.24 -5.18 12.80
C SER A 163 5.06 -5.94 12.19
N PRO A 164 3.85 -5.32 12.12
CA PRO A 164 2.65 -5.96 11.57
C PRO A 164 2.84 -6.32 10.09
N ILE A 165 2.19 -7.42 9.68
CA ILE A 165 2.27 -7.99 8.34
C ILE A 165 1.01 -7.63 7.55
N ILE A 166 1.17 -6.96 6.40
CA ILE A 166 0.10 -6.51 5.52
C ILE A 166 0.49 -6.91 4.09
N GLU A 167 0.06 -8.08 3.63
CA GLU A 167 0.56 -8.68 2.39
C GLU A 167 -0.53 -9.12 1.41
N ASN A 168 -0.33 -8.84 0.12
CA ASN A 168 -1.19 -9.35 -0.96
C ASN A 168 -2.67 -8.98 -0.80
N ASN A 169 -2.97 -7.82 -0.21
CA ASN A 169 -4.32 -7.33 -0.03
C ASN A 169 -4.71 -6.35 -1.15
N THR A 170 -6.02 -6.15 -1.29
CA THR A 170 -6.61 -5.08 -2.11
C THR A 170 -7.25 -4.03 -1.21
N PHE A 171 -6.89 -2.76 -1.40
CA PHE A 171 -7.50 -1.61 -0.73
C PHE A 171 -8.13 -0.69 -1.77
N LEU A 172 -9.46 -0.54 -1.78
CA LEU A 172 -10.18 0.18 -2.82
C LEU A 172 -11.08 1.28 -2.25
N GLU A 173 -10.91 2.52 -2.73
CA GLU A 173 -11.87 3.62 -2.54
C GLU A 173 -12.32 3.83 -1.07
N ASN A 174 -11.38 3.66 -0.13
CA ASN A 174 -11.64 3.96 1.27
C ASN A 174 -11.54 5.48 1.53
N ASP A 175 -12.31 6.01 2.48
CA ASP A 175 -12.28 7.45 2.82
C ASP A 175 -10.93 7.90 3.39
N LEU A 176 -10.27 6.98 4.10
CA LEU A 176 -8.99 7.18 4.75
C LEU A 176 -7.86 6.48 3.97
N PRO A 177 -6.57 6.78 4.28
CA PRO A 177 -5.44 5.99 3.79
C PRO A 177 -5.62 4.49 3.99
N ALA A 178 -4.98 3.66 3.16
CA ALA A 178 -5.03 2.21 3.32
C ALA A 178 -4.33 1.76 4.62
N VAL A 179 -3.12 2.25 4.84
CA VAL A 179 -2.30 1.90 6.01
C VAL A 179 -1.67 3.15 6.61
N ALA A 180 -1.72 3.28 7.94
CA ALA A 180 -1.03 4.35 8.62
C ALA A 180 -0.59 3.99 10.05
N SER A 181 0.42 4.72 10.54
CA SER A 181 0.75 4.80 11.97
C SER A 181 0.77 6.26 12.45
N GLY A 182 0.70 6.44 13.77
CA GLY A 182 0.83 7.76 14.38
C GLY A 182 2.25 8.32 14.21
N ALA A 183 2.37 9.65 14.09
CA ALA A 183 3.67 10.32 13.98
C ALA A 183 4.59 10.07 15.19
N ASN A 184 4.00 9.81 16.36
CA ASN A 184 4.68 9.51 17.62
C ASN A 184 4.76 8.00 17.94
N GLN A 185 4.52 7.14 16.94
CA GLN A 185 4.50 5.70 17.08
C GLN A 185 5.58 5.07 16.21
N GLU A 186 6.44 4.24 16.82
CA GLU A 186 7.49 3.51 16.12
C GLU A 186 6.93 2.20 15.56
N VAL A 187 6.78 2.12 14.23
CA VAL A 187 6.19 0.96 13.54
C VAL A 187 7.02 0.54 12.33
N ALA A 188 7.54 -0.69 12.36
CA ALA A 188 8.32 -1.30 11.29
C ALA A 188 7.47 -2.31 10.50
N ALA A 189 6.33 -1.86 9.99
CA ALA A 189 5.40 -2.71 9.26
C ALA A 189 6.02 -3.34 7.99
N ILE A 190 5.52 -4.52 7.62
CA ILE A 190 5.80 -5.17 6.34
C ILE A 190 4.56 -4.99 5.47
N ILE A 191 4.66 -4.11 4.48
CA ILE A 191 3.58 -3.76 3.54
C ILE A 191 4.04 -4.21 2.16
N THR A 192 3.67 -5.42 1.74
CA THR A 192 4.18 -5.99 0.48
C THR A 192 3.12 -6.61 -0.44
N GLY A 193 3.28 -6.44 -1.75
CA GLY A 193 2.44 -7.12 -2.73
C GLY A 193 0.98 -6.63 -2.77
N ASN A 194 0.66 -5.50 -2.13
CA ASN A 194 -0.70 -5.01 -2.05
C ASN A 194 -1.08 -4.18 -3.30
N TYR A 195 -2.37 -4.20 -3.63
CA TYR A 195 -2.98 -3.31 -4.61
C TYR A 195 -3.81 -2.24 -3.89
N LEU A 196 -3.43 -0.97 -4.02
CA LEU A 196 -4.08 0.18 -3.40
C LEU A 196 -4.57 1.10 -4.51
N GLU A 197 -5.87 1.32 -4.59
CA GLU A 197 -6.47 2.20 -5.59
C GLU A 197 -7.52 3.14 -4.97
N GLY A 198 -7.37 4.44 -5.24
CA GLY A 198 -8.36 5.45 -4.86
C GLY A 198 -8.60 5.62 -3.36
N ASN A 199 -7.70 5.17 -2.48
CA ASN A 199 -7.87 5.40 -1.04
C ASN A 199 -7.67 6.89 -0.71
N GLY A 200 -8.33 7.39 0.34
CA GLY A 200 -8.33 8.80 0.70
C GLY A 200 -9.49 9.61 0.10
N GLN A 201 -10.66 9.00 -0.11
CA GLN A 201 -11.84 9.64 -0.71
C GLN A 201 -12.38 10.85 0.09
N SER A 202 -12.00 10.99 1.37
CA SER A 202 -12.25 12.20 2.14
C SER A 202 -11.37 13.41 1.73
N ASN A 203 -10.50 13.22 0.73
CA ASN A 203 -9.57 14.20 0.16
C ASN A 203 -8.75 14.96 1.22
N GLN A 204 -8.31 14.25 2.27
CA GLN A 204 -7.45 14.82 3.29
C GLN A 204 -6.01 14.88 2.79
N ASN A 205 -5.22 15.79 3.37
CA ASN A 205 -3.77 15.86 3.16
C ASN A 205 -3.04 14.68 3.82
N ARG A 206 -3.25 13.47 3.29
CA ARG A 206 -2.65 12.21 3.73
C ARG A 206 -2.40 11.33 2.51
N PRO A 207 -1.26 10.61 2.44
CA PRO A 207 -1.02 9.64 1.38
C PRO A 207 -1.79 8.33 1.59
N GLN A 208 -1.82 7.45 0.59
CA GLN A 208 -2.42 6.12 0.71
C GLN A 208 -1.67 5.22 1.71
N ILE A 209 -0.34 5.35 1.82
CA ILE A 209 0.47 4.75 2.88
C ILE A 209 1.13 5.87 3.70
N ASN A 210 0.75 6.02 4.97
CA ASN A 210 1.17 7.14 5.82
C ASN A 210 1.84 6.67 7.11
N MET A 211 3.16 6.50 7.08
CA MET A 211 3.90 5.90 8.20
C MET A 211 4.67 6.95 9.01
N GLY A 212 4.61 6.80 10.33
CA GLY A 212 5.49 7.47 11.28
C GLY A 212 6.93 6.92 11.28
N PRO A 213 7.71 7.19 12.34
CA PRO A 213 9.01 6.56 12.57
C PRO A 213 8.92 5.02 12.58
N SER A 214 9.99 4.33 12.21
CA SER A 214 10.05 2.86 12.29
C SER A 214 10.71 2.35 13.56
N GLY A 215 11.44 3.22 14.28
CA GLY A 215 12.29 2.83 15.40
C GLY A 215 13.54 2.08 14.91
N ILE A 216 13.98 1.09 15.69
CA ILE A 216 15.23 0.35 15.43
C ILE A 216 15.12 -0.70 14.32
N ASP A 217 13.90 -1.14 14.01
CA ASP A 217 13.63 -2.12 12.95
C ASP A 217 13.25 -1.39 11.65
N THR A 218 13.12 -2.14 10.56
CA THR A 218 13.00 -1.61 9.20
C THR A 218 11.57 -1.70 8.68
N LEU A 219 10.96 -0.54 8.41
CA LEU A 219 9.73 -0.44 7.64
C LEU A 219 9.98 -0.92 6.21
N LYS A 220 9.15 -1.84 5.71
CA LYS A 220 9.26 -2.36 4.34
C LYS A 220 7.98 -2.05 3.58
N ILE A 221 8.10 -1.27 2.51
CA ILE A 221 7.03 -0.98 1.56
C ILE A 221 7.52 -1.48 0.21
N THR A 222 7.17 -2.71 -0.14
CA THR A 222 7.76 -3.37 -1.32
C THR A 222 6.74 -3.99 -2.24
N GLN A 223 6.95 -3.95 -3.56
CA GLN A 223 6.10 -4.70 -4.51
C GLN A 223 4.62 -4.29 -4.48
N ASN A 224 4.29 -3.08 -4.03
CA ASN A 224 2.90 -2.59 -4.02
C ASN A 224 2.57 -1.86 -5.33
N THR A 225 1.30 -1.92 -5.73
CA THR A 225 0.72 -1.05 -6.76
C THR A 225 -0.15 -0.01 -6.07
N ILE A 226 0.13 1.28 -6.30
CA ILE A 226 -0.50 2.41 -5.60
C ILE A 226 -0.99 3.42 -6.64
N ILE A 227 -2.30 3.40 -6.91
CA ILE A 227 -2.93 4.23 -7.93
C ILE A 227 -3.85 5.24 -7.23
N GLY A 228 -3.58 6.52 -7.37
CA GLY A 228 -4.43 7.57 -6.82
C GLY A 228 -5.67 7.79 -7.67
N ASP A 229 -6.71 8.34 -7.04
CA ASP A 229 -7.87 8.90 -7.74
C ASP A 229 -7.52 10.32 -8.21
N PRO A 230 -7.52 10.61 -9.53
CA PRO A 230 -7.22 11.94 -10.05
C PRO A 230 -8.14 13.06 -9.51
N ALA A 231 -9.34 12.75 -9.02
CA ALA A 231 -10.23 13.71 -8.39
C ALA A 231 -9.77 14.09 -6.97
N MET A 232 -8.95 13.25 -6.31
CA MET A 232 -8.43 13.48 -4.97
C MET A 232 -7.09 14.22 -5.02
N THR A 233 -7.17 15.54 -5.02
CA THR A 233 -6.02 16.44 -5.21
C THR A 233 -5.13 16.61 -3.98
N GLN A 234 -5.51 16.08 -2.81
CA GLN A 234 -4.72 16.19 -1.57
C GLN A 234 -3.97 14.91 -1.20
N VAL A 235 -4.26 13.79 -1.86
CA VAL A 235 -3.81 12.45 -1.47
C VAL A 235 -2.49 12.08 -2.16
N GLY A 236 -1.44 11.80 -1.39
CA GLY A 236 -0.15 11.31 -1.91
C GLY A 236 -0.07 9.78 -2.05
N GLY A 237 1.03 9.27 -2.62
CA GLY A 237 1.29 7.83 -2.70
C GLY A 237 1.79 7.26 -1.38
N ILE A 238 3.04 7.56 -1.03
CA ILE A 238 3.73 7.08 0.18
C ILE A 238 4.32 8.26 0.96
N ALA A 239 4.09 8.33 2.27
CA ALA A 239 4.90 9.14 3.18
C ALA A 239 5.48 8.31 4.33
N VAL A 240 6.74 8.60 4.66
CA VAL A 240 7.39 8.15 5.89
C VAL A 240 7.94 9.39 6.60
N ALA A 241 7.50 9.65 7.83
CA ALA A 241 7.83 10.91 8.50
C ALA A 241 8.04 10.76 10.01
N ASN A 242 9.09 11.40 10.55
CA ASN A 242 9.38 11.45 11.99
C ASN A 242 9.26 12.87 12.55
N LEU A 243 8.18 13.56 12.18
CA LEU A 243 7.90 14.95 12.54
C LEU A 243 7.89 15.22 14.05
N THR A 244 7.64 14.20 14.87
CA THR A 244 7.67 14.30 16.34
C THR A 244 8.94 13.71 16.96
N GLY A 245 9.97 13.44 16.17
CA GLY A 245 11.19 12.73 16.57
C GLY A 245 11.12 11.22 16.31
N GLY A 246 12.20 10.51 16.67
CA GLY A 246 12.39 9.09 16.38
C GLY A 246 13.29 8.86 15.17
N GLU A 247 13.53 7.59 14.84
CA GLU A 247 14.36 7.18 13.71
C GLU A 247 13.51 6.58 12.60
N ILE A 248 13.87 6.86 11.33
CA ILE A 248 13.31 6.17 10.17
C ILE A 248 14.37 5.22 9.62
N ARG A 249 14.02 3.94 9.50
CA ARG A 249 14.71 2.92 8.70
C ARG A 249 13.70 2.35 7.72
N ALA A 250 13.84 2.67 6.44
CA ALA A 250 12.86 2.29 5.44
C ALA A 250 13.47 1.63 4.20
N ILE A 251 12.79 0.62 3.68
CA ILE A 251 13.02 0.06 2.35
C ILE A 251 11.73 0.28 1.55
N ILE A 252 11.81 1.15 0.54
CA ILE A 252 10.73 1.45 -0.40
C ILE A 252 11.19 0.94 -1.77
N ASP A 253 10.81 -0.28 -2.12
CA ASP A 253 11.45 -1.03 -3.21
C ASP A 253 10.45 -1.70 -4.14
N ASN A 254 10.65 -1.57 -5.45
CA ASN A 254 9.85 -2.25 -6.47
C ASN A 254 8.35 -1.94 -6.40
N ASN A 255 7.95 -0.71 -6.05
CA ASN A 255 6.55 -0.29 -6.06
C ASN A 255 6.21 0.42 -7.38
N THR A 256 4.96 0.30 -7.82
CA THR A 256 4.38 1.12 -8.89
C THR A 256 3.47 2.17 -8.27
N ILE A 257 3.73 3.45 -8.52
CA ILE A 257 3.06 4.58 -7.85
C ILE A 257 2.63 5.60 -8.90
N SER A 258 1.33 5.77 -9.08
CA SER A 258 0.82 6.69 -10.10
C SER A 258 -0.45 7.42 -9.73
N ASN A 259 -0.70 8.55 -10.40
CA ASN A 259 -1.93 9.33 -10.29
C ASN A 259 -2.24 9.83 -8.87
N ASN A 260 -1.23 10.03 -8.01
CA ASN A 260 -1.38 10.67 -6.70
C ASN A 260 -0.99 12.15 -6.77
N ARG A 261 -1.16 12.88 -5.67
CA ARG A 261 -0.63 14.26 -5.52
C ARG A 261 0.88 14.33 -5.60
N TYR A 262 1.58 13.32 -5.09
CA TYR A 262 3.03 13.13 -5.12
C TYR A 262 3.31 11.64 -4.98
N GLY A 263 4.48 11.17 -5.42
CA GLY A 263 4.85 9.75 -5.38
C GLY A 263 5.26 9.31 -3.98
N ILE A 264 6.49 9.62 -3.58
CA ILE A 264 7.11 9.23 -2.31
C ILE A 264 7.59 10.50 -1.58
N THR A 265 7.38 10.57 -0.27
CA THR A 265 8.06 11.56 0.58
C THR A 265 8.70 10.93 1.81
N VAL A 266 9.91 11.39 2.15
CA VAL A 266 10.58 11.07 3.43
C VAL A 266 10.86 12.38 4.15
N VAL A 267 10.29 12.54 5.35
CA VAL A 267 10.32 13.82 6.08
C VAL A 267 10.91 13.68 7.48
N GLY A 268 11.94 14.48 7.73
CA GLY A 268 12.63 14.69 9.00
C GLY A 268 14.02 14.04 9.07
N GLY A 269 14.81 14.48 10.05
CA GLY A 269 16.21 14.05 10.24
C GLY A 269 16.32 12.60 10.70
N ASN A 270 17.54 12.08 10.91
CA ASN A 270 17.77 10.70 11.38
C ASN A 270 16.97 9.65 10.58
N SER A 271 16.99 9.83 9.26
CA SER A 271 16.22 9.03 8.32
C SER A 271 17.17 8.28 7.41
N PHE A 272 17.08 6.95 7.43
CA PHE A 272 17.87 6.02 6.65
C PHE A 272 16.92 5.28 5.71
N ALA A 273 16.94 5.60 4.42
CA ALA A 273 15.99 4.99 3.48
C ALA A 273 16.65 4.54 2.18
N TYR A 274 16.28 3.33 1.73
CA TYR A 274 16.51 2.88 0.37
C TYR A 274 15.24 3.06 -0.44
N ILE A 275 15.32 3.84 -1.53
CA ILE A 275 14.22 4.02 -2.49
C ILE A 275 14.69 3.44 -3.82
N ARG A 276 14.28 2.23 -4.18
CA ARG A 276 14.87 1.50 -5.30
C ARG A 276 13.85 0.87 -6.23
N ASN A 277 14.20 0.75 -7.51
CA ASN A 277 13.44 -0.01 -8.51
C ASN A 277 11.94 0.37 -8.58
N ASN A 278 11.55 1.58 -8.13
CA ASN A 278 10.16 1.99 -8.16
C ASN A 278 9.83 2.63 -9.51
N THR A 279 8.61 2.42 -10.00
CA THR A 279 8.02 3.16 -11.11
C THR A 279 7.10 4.23 -10.55
N ILE A 280 7.43 5.51 -10.76
CA ILE A 280 6.78 6.66 -10.12
C ILE A 280 6.31 7.65 -11.19
N GLU A 281 5.03 7.59 -11.53
CA GLU A 281 4.52 8.21 -12.75
C GLU A 281 3.29 9.09 -12.54
N ASN A 282 3.26 10.25 -13.19
CA ASN A 282 2.06 11.09 -13.28
C ASN A 282 1.46 11.45 -11.90
N ASN A 283 2.30 11.58 -10.87
CA ASN A 283 1.85 11.99 -9.55
C ASN A 283 1.77 13.52 -9.51
N ASN A 284 0.74 14.08 -10.13
CA ASN A 284 0.57 15.50 -10.36
C ASN A 284 -0.88 16.00 -10.16
N THR A 285 -1.74 15.23 -9.48
CA THR A 285 -3.20 15.49 -9.43
C THR A 285 -3.57 16.87 -8.92
N GLN A 286 -2.81 17.44 -7.98
CA GLN A 286 -3.06 18.80 -7.47
C GLN A 286 -2.70 19.91 -8.47
N GLY A 287 -1.79 19.64 -9.42
CA GLY A 287 -1.35 20.61 -10.43
C GLY A 287 -0.59 21.83 -9.90
N SER A 288 -0.32 21.91 -8.58
CA SER A 288 0.38 23.05 -7.96
C SER A 288 1.77 22.63 -7.48
N PRO A 289 2.86 23.06 -8.15
CA PRO A 289 4.21 22.60 -7.86
C PRO A 289 4.72 23.00 -6.47
N ASN A 290 4.15 24.05 -5.86
CA ASN A 290 4.51 24.48 -4.50
C ASN A 290 3.81 23.68 -3.40
N LEU A 291 2.79 22.89 -3.75
CA LEU A 291 2.00 22.13 -2.80
C LEU A 291 2.20 20.61 -2.95
N GLY A 292 2.85 20.14 -4.02
CA GLY A 292 3.13 18.73 -4.23
C GLY A 292 3.65 18.47 -5.64
N GLY A 293 3.49 17.24 -6.10
CA GLY A 293 3.82 16.84 -7.47
C GLY A 293 5.22 16.26 -7.67
N SER A 294 5.99 16.04 -6.61
CA SER A 294 7.28 15.36 -6.72
C SER A 294 7.10 13.86 -6.91
N GLY A 295 7.91 13.26 -7.78
CA GLY A 295 8.09 11.81 -7.79
C GLY A 295 8.67 11.33 -6.46
N ILE A 296 9.80 11.92 -6.04
CA ILE A 296 10.36 11.74 -4.69
C ILE A 296 10.58 13.12 -4.05
N SER A 297 10.13 13.30 -2.81
CA SER A 297 10.39 14.50 -2.03
C SER A 297 11.12 14.17 -0.73
N LEU A 298 12.22 14.85 -0.48
CA LEU A 298 12.99 14.74 0.75
C LEU A 298 13.04 16.08 1.46
N ASN A 299 12.63 16.10 2.72
CA ASN A 299 12.67 17.30 3.54
C ASN A 299 13.22 16.97 4.92
N SER A 300 14.20 17.71 5.39
CA SER A 300 14.73 17.56 6.74
C SER A 300 15.07 18.93 7.34
N SER A 301 14.94 19.05 8.66
CA SER A 301 15.43 20.21 9.42
C SER A 301 16.87 20.03 9.92
N SER A 302 17.50 18.90 9.63
CA SER A 302 18.90 18.60 9.99
C SER A 302 19.59 17.75 8.93
N ASN A 303 20.88 17.95 8.71
CA ASN A 303 21.72 17.14 7.81
C ASN A 303 22.08 15.75 8.39
N THR A 304 21.05 14.99 8.76
CA THR A 304 21.18 13.61 9.29
C THR A 304 20.31 12.61 8.51
N GLN A 305 19.78 13.03 7.36
CA GLN A 305 19.06 12.17 6.44
C GLN A 305 20.06 11.49 5.49
N GLN A 306 20.01 10.16 5.43
CA GLN A 306 20.81 9.30 4.57
C GLN A 306 19.87 8.49 3.68
N VAL A 307 19.52 9.07 2.53
CA VAL A 307 18.65 8.42 1.55
C VAL A 307 19.47 7.99 0.35
N VAL A 308 19.29 6.75 -0.06
CA VAL A 308 19.91 6.18 -1.26
C VAL A 308 18.81 5.85 -2.24
N ALA A 309 18.88 6.41 -3.46
CA ALA A 309 17.96 6.05 -4.52
C ALA A 309 18.68 5.53 -5.78
N THR A 310 18.17 4.40 -6.28
CA THR A 310 18.83 3.59 -7.31
C THR A 310 17.78 2.97 -8.23
N ASN A 311 18.00 2.99 -9.54
CA ASN A 311 17.15 2.33 -10.54
C ASN A 311 15.65 2.69 -10.47
N ASN A 312 15.29 3.87 -9.96
CA ASN A 312 13.90 4.31 -10.02
C ASN A 312 13.59 4.89 -11.39
N GLU A 313 12.38 4.68 -11.85
CA GLU A 313 11.83 5.30 -13.05
C GLU A 313 10.85 6.39 -12.63
N ILE A 314 11.15 7.64 -12.96
CA ILE A 314 10.42 8.81 -12.44
C ILE A 314 9.94 9.64 -13.63
N ARG A 315 8.63 9.61 -13.92
CA ARG A 315 8.08 10.20 -15.16
C ARG A 315 6.82 11.04 -14.97
N GLY A 316 6.68 12.11 -15.74
CA GLY A 316 5.41 12.85 -15.87
C GLY A 316 4.92 13.56 -14.58
N ASN A 317 5.76 13.63 -13.54
CA ASN A 317 5.43 14.33 -12.29
C ASN A 317 5.64 15.86 -12.47
N LEU A 318 5.25 16.69 -11.51
CA LEU A 318 5.59 18.14 -11.56
C LEU A 318 7.08 18.38 -11.26
N TRP A 319 7.67 17.52 -10.44
CA TRP A 319 9.09 17.46 -10.14
C TRP A 319 9.56 16.00 -10.16
N GLY A 320 10.78 15.73 -10.63
CA GLY A 320 11.37 14.40 -10.51
C GLY A 320 11.69 14.10 -9.06
N ILE A 321 12.76 14.72 -8.54
CA ILE A 321 13.15 14.67 -7.14
C ILE A 321 13.31 16.08 -6.59
N THR A 322 12.70 16.36 -5.44
CA THR A 322 12.93 17.60 -4.68
C THR A 322 13.68 17.30 -3.40
N VAL A 323 14.84 17.95 -3.21
CA VAL A 323 15.64 17.87 -1.98
C VAL A 323 15.59 19.25 -1.32
N ILE A 324 14.97 19.34 -0.15
CA ILE A 324 14.66 20.63 0.50
C ILE A 324 15.03 20.63 1.98
N GLY A 325 15.24 21.83 2.54
CA GLY A 325 15.72 22.00 3.92
C GLY A 325 17.19 21.62 4.04
N GLU A 326 17.52 20.77 5.00
CA GLU A 326 18.85 20.17 5.18
C GLU A 326 18.90 18.70 4.72
N ALA A 327 17.94 18.28 3.88
CA ALA A 327 17.92 16.94 3.31
C ALA A 327 19.15 16.65 2.45
N SER A 328 19.43 15.37 2.25
CA SER A 328 20.44 14.88 1.30
C SER A 328 20.02 13.55 0.72
N ILE A 329 20.54 13.26 -0.47
CA ILE A 329 20.31 12.01 -1.21
C ILE A 329 21.58 11.60 -1.94
N ASN A 330 21.82 10.30 -1.97
CA ASN A 330 22.78 9.67 -2.86
C ASN A 330 22.02 9.03 -4.02
N LEU A 331 22.28 9.51 -5.23
CA LEU A 331 21.73 9.05 -6.50
C LEU A 331 22.79 8.31 -7.34
N GLY A 332 23.99 8.05 -6.82
CA GLY A 332 25.06 7.30 -7.45
C GLY A 332 26.44 7.83 -7.04
N ASP A 333 27.37 6.97 -6.64
CA ASP A 333 28.64 7.37 -5.98
C ASP A 333 29.91 6.60 -6.41
N ASN A 334 29.84 5.75 -7.44
CA ASN A 334 30.95 4.86 -7.85
C ASN A 334 31.43 3.88 -6.76
N SER A 335 30.67 3.72 -5.67
CA SER A 335 30.94 2.78 -4.58
C SER A 335 29.73 1.87 -4.38
N ASP A 336 28.87 2.20 -3.41
CA ASP A 336 27.76 1.35 -2.98
C ASP A 336 26.48 1.64 -3.75
N ASN A 337 26.32 2.87 -4.27
CA ASN A 337 25.19 3.24 -5.10
C ASN A 337 25.60 3.33 -6.58
N PRO A 338 25.13 2.40 -7.44
CA PRO A 338 25.44 2.43 -8.87
C PRO A 338 24.65 3.49 -9.66
N GLY A 339 23.70 4.19 -9.04
CA GLY A 339 22.82 5.15 -9.72
C GLY A 339 21.74 4.48 -10.55
N GLY A 340 21.70 4.76 -11.86
CA GLY A 340 20.75 4.11 -12.78
C GLY A 340 19.30 4.60 -12.69
N ASN A 341 19.02 5.70 -12.00
CA ASN A 341 17.68 6.30 -12.02
C ASN A 341 17.39 6.88 -13.42
N ILE A 342 16.14 6.79 -13.85
CA ILE A 342 15.65 7.23 -15.17
C ILE A 342 14.61 8.33 -14.98
N PHE A 343 14.78 9.44 -15.68
CA PHE A 343 13.91 10.60 -15.64
C PHE A 343 13.32 10.91 -17.00
N ALA A 344 12.01 11.20 -17.03
CA ALA A 344 11.33 11.65 -18.24
C ALA A 344 10.19 12.63 -17.94
N ASN A 345 10.15 13.76 -18.63
CA ASN A 345 8.98 14.66 -18.63
C ASN A 345 8.47 15.09 -17.24
N ASN A 346 9.33 15.15 -16.23
CA ASN A 346 8.95 15.73 -14.94
C ASN A 346 9.07 17.24 -15.04
N GLY A 347 7.97 17.99 -14.97
CA GLY A 347 8.04 19.41 -15.30
C GLY A 347 6.86 20.23 -14.82
N ASN A 348 7.14 21.53 -14.66
CA ASN A 348 6.17 22.54 -14.27
C ASN A 348 6.61 23.90 -14.83
N GLY A 349 5.66 24.83 -15.02
CA GLY A 349 5.98 26.18 -15.50
C GLY A 349 6.62 26.24 -16.90
N GLY A 350 6.53 25.16 -17.69
CA GLY A 350 7.18 25.05 -19.00
C GLY A 350 8.62 24.54 -18.96
N ASN A 351 9.15 24.22 -17.79
CA ASN A 351 10.50 23.68 -17.59
C ASN A 351 10.45 22.22 -17.11
N THR A 352 11.52 21.47 -17.38
CA THR A 352 11.72 20.10 -16.90
C THR A 352 12.67 20.12 -15.70
N TYR A 353 12.32 19.39 -14.65
CA TYR A 353 13.09 19.26 -13.41
C TYR A 353 13.22 17.79 -13.03
N ALA A 354 14.32 17.15 -13.42
CA ALA A 354 14.65 15.79 -12.98
C ALA A 354 15.10 15.79 -11.51
N LEU A 355 15.95 16.75 -11.13
CA LEU A 355 16.39 16.95 -9.76
C LEU A 355 16.37 18.44 -9.42
N TYR A 356 15.74 18.79 -8.29
CA TYR A 356 15.74 20.11 -7.71
C TYR A 356 16.45 20.06 -6.35
N ASN A 357 17.75 20.36 -6.34
CA ASN A 357 18.54 20.46 -5.12
C ASN A 357 18.41 21.86 -4.53
N ASN A 358 17.51 22.03 -3.57
CA ASN A 358 17.29 23.30 -2.87
C ASN A 358 17.97 23.30 -1.50
N THR A 359 19.14 22.69 -1.40
CA THR A 359 19.93 22.60 -0.18
C THR A 359 21.36 23.03 -0.45
N SER A 360 22.12 23.39 0.59
CA SER A 360 23.56 23.65 0.48
C SER A 360 24.40 22.37 0.39
N ASN A 361 23.78 21.19 0.44
CA ASN A 361 24.49 19.92 0.45
C ASN A 361 24.88 19.49 -0.96
N THR A 362 26.12 19.00 -1.11
CA THR A 362 26.55 18.34 -2.34
C THR A 362 25.81 17.01 -2.49
N ILE A 363 25.27 16.75 -3.68
CA ILE A 363 24.57 15.51 -4.03
C ILE A 363 25.44 14.71 -5.00
N THR A 364 25.67 13.43 -4.71
CA THR A 364 26.29 12.49 -5.64
C THR A 364 25.19 11.85 -6.50
N ALA A 365 25.26 12.00 -7.82
CA ALA A 365 24.24 11.58 -8.77
C ALA A 365 24.81 10.98 -10.05
N LEU A 366 25.83 10.13 -9.88
CA LEU A 366 26.53 9.47 -10.98
C LEU A 366 25.67 8.40 -11.65
N HIS A 367 25.90 8.17 -12.95
CA HIS A 367 25.30 7.10 -13.77
C HIS A 367 23.77 7.12 -13.89
N ASN A 368 23.14 8.30 -13.78
CA ASN A 368 21.70 8.44 -13.99
C ASN A 368 21.36 8.78 -15.45
N CYS A 369 20.19 8.34 -15.92
CA CYS A 369 19.59 8.80 -17.16
C CYS A 369 18.66 9.99 -16.88
N TRP A 370 19.11 11.18 -17.23
CA TRP A 370 18.44 12.46 -16.96
C TRP A 370 17.35 12.80 -17.97
N ILE A 371 17.48 12.31 -19.21
CA ILE A 371 16.47 12.42 -20.25
C ILE A 371 16.34 11.07 -20.94
N GLU A 372 15.25 10.37 -20.66
CA GLU A 372 14.93 9.07 -21.27
C GLU A 372 14.76 9.15 -22.79
N GLY A 373 15.14 8.07 -23.48
CA GLY A 373 14.95 7.93 -24.92
C GLY A 373 16.07 8.54 -25.77
N GLN A 374 17.12 9.09 -25.16
CA GLN A 374 18.30 9.57 -25.87
C GLN A 374 19.59 9.30 -25.10
N THR A 375 20.72 9.29 -25.83
CA THR A 375 22.04 9.32 -25.19
C THR A 375 22.21 10.68 -24.52
N ASN A 376 22.50 10.70 -23.22
CA ASN A 376 22.69 11.97 -22.49
C ASN A 376 24.13 12.44 -22.63
N THR A 377 24.29 13.75 -22.84
CA THR A 377 25.52 14.49 -22.60
C THR A 377 25.48 15.13 -21.20
N LEU A 378 26.60 15.69 -20.73
CA LEU A 378 26.61 16.48 -19.50
C LEU A 378 25.71 17.73 -19.60
N ALA A 379 25.59 18.33 -20.79
CA ALA A 379 24.71 19.47 -21.02
C ALA A 379 23.22 19.09 -20.93
N ASP A 380 22.87 17.88 -21.36
CA ASP A 380 21.51 17.36 -21.22
C ASP A 380 21.15 17.17 -19.74
N ALA A 381 22.07 16.60 -18.95
CA ALA A 381 21.90 16.47 -17.51
C ALA A 381 21.75 17.83 -16.81
N GLU A 382 22.67 18.75 -17.08
CA GLU A 382 22.63 20.13 -16.54
C GLU A 382 21.28 20.81 -16.83
N SER A 383 20.72 20.62 -18.04
CA SER A 383 19.48 21.29 -18.44
C SER A 383 18.23 20.91 -17.63
N VAL A 384 18.28 19.84 -16.84
CA VAL A 384 17.15 19.32 -16.04
C VAL A 384 17.47 19.21 -14.55
N ILE A 385 18.65 19.67 -14.13
CA ILE A 385 19.10 19.70 -12.74
C ILE A 385 19.11 21.17 -12.29
N PHE A 386 18.49 21.44 -11.15
CA PHE A 386 18.61 22.74 -10.47
C PHE A 386 19.51 22.61 -9.25
N HIS A 387 20.59 23.39 -9.20
CA HIS A 387 21.62 23.28 -8.16
C HIS A 387 22.52 24.55 -8.07
N GLN A 388 23.75 24.40 -7.56
CA GLN A 388 24.73 25.50 -7.40
C GLN A 388 24.93 26.37 -8.65
N ALA A 389 24.85 25.80 -9.86
CA ALA A 389 25.01 26.56 -11.11
C ALA A 389 23.91 27.60 -11.31
N ASP A 390 22.70 27.32 -10.81
CA ASP A 390 21.53 28.22 -10.87
C ASP A 390 21.50 29.22 -9.71
N ASP A 391 21.90 28.77 -8.51
CA ASP A 391 22.00 29.60 -7.31
C ASP A 391 23.25 29.23 -6.51
N ASN A 392 24.19 30.17 -6.41
CA ASN A 392 25.50 29.94 -5.79
C ASN A 392 25.48 29.64 -4.28
N THR A 393 24.32 29.75 -3.62
CA THR A 393 24.14 29.38 -2.21
C THR A 393 23.83 27.90 -2.02
N LEU A 394 23.52 27.18 -3.10
CA LEU A 394 23.15 25.77 -3.10
C LEU A 394 24.37 24.86 -3.31
N GLY A 395 24.18 23.58 -3.02
CA GLY A 395 25.19 22.55 -3.17
C GLY A 395 25.33 22.05 -4.61
N GLU A 396 26.55 21.64 -4.96
CA GLU A 396 26.85 21.05 -6.26
C GLU A 396 26.16 19.69 -6.43
N VAL A 397 25.84 19.31 -7.67
CA VAL A 397 25.34 17.98 -8.01
C VAL A 397 26.40 17.34 -8.89
N LEU A 398 26.92 16.19 -8.46
CA LEU A 398 27.97 15.47 -9.17
C LEU A 398 27.32 14.40 -10.05
N TYR A 399 27.23 14.64 -11.36
CA TYR A 399 26.49 13.79 -12.29
C TYR A 399 27.32 13.23 -13.47
N ASP A 400 28.65 13.45 -13.47
CA ASP A 400 29.59 12.91 -14.47
C ASP A 400 30.28 11.63 -13.94
N PRO A 401 30.04 10.45 -14.54
CA PRO A 401 29.38 10.23 -15.83
C PRO A 401 27.86 10.15 -15.74
N VAL A 402 27.19 10.49 -16.84
CA VAL A 402 25.77 10.24 -17.06
C VAL A 402 25.55 8.80 -17.56
N GLY A 403 24.41 8.21 -17.20
CA GLY A 403 24.12 6.78 -17.43
C GLY A 403 23.15 6.49 -18.57
N CYS A 404 22.63 7.49 -19.29
CA CYS A 404 21.71 7.24 -20.40
C CYS A 404 22.47 6.84 -21.67
N GLY A 405 22.66 5.53 -21.87
CA GLY A 405 23.34 4.97 -23.04
C GLY A 405 22.74 3.63 -23.47
N ASN A 406 22.11 3.63 -24.65
CA ASN A 406 21.51 2.49 -25.36
C ASN A 406 20.74 1.47 -24.50
N LEU A 407 19.62 1.92 -23.92
CA LEU A 407 18.37 1.19 -24.09
C LEU A 407 17.79 1.52 -25.48
N ALA A 408 18.58 1.30 -26.53
CA ALA A 408 18.00 0.81 -27.78
C ALA A 408 17.57 -0.63 -27.49
N VAL A 409 16.53 -0.76 -26.66
CA VAL A 409 15.62 -1.87 -26.80
C VAL A 409 15.04 -1.61 -28.18
N ASN A 410 15.52 -2.33 -29.18
CA ASN A 410 14.63 -2.67 -30.28
C ASN A 410 13.34 -3.03 -29.60
N ASN A 411 12.29 -2.23 -29.80
CA ASN A 411 10.99 -2.41 -29.19
C ASN A 411 10.44 -3.75 -29.68
N ASN A 412 10.97 -4.83 -29.13
CA ASN A 412 10.30 -6.09 -28.95
C ASN A 412 9.74 -5.98 -27.54
N GLU A 413 8.84 -5.02 -27.35
CA GLU A 413 7.69 -5.30 -26.51
C GLU A 413 7.26 -6.72 -26.89
N LEU A 414 7.22 -7.62 -25.92
CA LEU A 414 6.45 -8.82 -26.12
C LEU A 414 5.00 -8.32 -26.32
N GLU A 415 4.58 -8.10 -27.56
CA GLU A 415 3.19 -7.80 -27.88
C GLU A 415 2.30 -8.86 -27.21
N ALA A 416 1.06 -8.47 -26.84
CA ALA A 416 0.10 -9.37 -26.20
C ALA A 416 0.13 -10.77 -26.83
N ILE A 417 0.44 -11.78 -26.00
CA ILE A 417 0.67 -13.14 -26.48
C ILE A 417 -0.69 -13.77 -26.73
N THR A 418 -1.10 -13.82 -27.99
CA THR A 418 -2.36 -14.48 -28.35
C THR A 418 -2.22 -15.99 -28.33
N PHE A 419 -3.14 -16.66 -27.67
CA PHE A 419 -3.30 -18.11 -27.75
C PHE A 419 -4.76 -18.51 -27.93
N TYR A 420 -4.98 -19.60 -28.64
CA TYR A 420 -6.33 -20.03 -29.01
C TYR A 420 -6.49 -21.55 -29.07
N PRO A 421 -7.70 -22.08 -28.83
CA PRO A 421 -8.87 -21.33 -28.38
C PRO A 421 -8.74 -20.92 -26.90
N ASN A 422 -9.31 -19.76 -26.57
CA ASN A 422 -9.56 -19.33 -25.19
C ASN A 422 -11.01 -18.81 -25.13
N PRO A 423 -11.96 -19.50 -24.48
CA PRO A 423 -11.76 -20.63 -23.57
C PRO A 423 -11.28 -21.94 -24.22
N ALA A 424 -10.32 -22.60 -23.59
CA ALA A 424 -9.74 -23.88 -23.98
C ALA A 424 -10.51 -25.07 -23.37
N SER A 425 -10.39 -26.25 -23.97
CA SER A 425 -10.91 -27.50 -23.39
C SER A 425 -9.76 -28.38 -22.91
N ASN A 426 -9.01 -28.96 -23.85
CA ASN A 426 -7.92 -29.91 -23.52
C ASN A 426 -6.56 -29.41 -24.04
N GLN A 427 -6.55 -28.31 -24.78
CA GLN A 427 -5.35 -27.76 -25.39
C GLN A 427 -5.57 -26.31 -25.85
N PHE A 428 -4.48 -25.59 -26.02
CA PHE A 428 -4.42 -24.33 -26.77
C PHE A 428 -3.11 -24.24 -27.56
N LEU A 429 -3.09 -23.34 -28.54
CA LEU A 429 -1.96 -23.07 -29.41
C LEU A 429 -1.35 -21.72 -29.07
N VAL A 430 -0.02 -21.67 -28.99
CA VAL A 430 0.76 -20.45 -28.82
C VAL A 430 1.64 -20.28 -30.05
N GLU A 431 1.47 -19.16 -30.76
CA GLU A 431 2.36 -18.80 -31.86
C GLU A 431 3.57 -18.05 -31.29
N ASN A 432 4.68 -18.77 -31.12
CA ASN A 432 5.90 -18.23 -30.52
C ASN A 432 6.78 -17.56 -31.57
N ILE A 433 6.33 -16.40 -32.05
CA ILE A 433 7.08 -15.52 -32.97
C ILE A 433 8.11 -14.65 -32.24
N GLN A 434 8.00 -14.50 -30.91
CA GLN A 434 8.81 -13.59 -30.10
C GLN A 434 9.90 -14.27 -29.24
N GLN A 435 10.29 -15.51 -29.58
CA GLN A 435 11.36 -16.27 -28.89
C GLN A 435 11.12 -16.47 -27.38
N LEU A 436 9.87 -16.72 -26.98
CA LEU A 436 9.56 -17.20 -25.64
C LEU A 436 10.30 -18.51 -25.37
N GLU A 437 10.91 -18.62 -24.19
CA GLU A 437 11.65 -19.81 -23.76
C GLU A 437 10.74 -20.82 -23.04
N SER A 438 9.77 -20.32 -22.27
CA SER A 438 8.89 -21.18 -21.48
C SER A 438 7.54 -20.57 -21.16
N LEU A 439 6.62 -21.45 -20.77
CA LEU A 439 5.30 -21.17 -20.26
C LEU A 439 5.10 -21.88 -18.92
N LYS A 440 4.43 -21.21 -17.99
CA LYS A 440 3.92 -21.75 -16.72
C LYS A 440 2.42 -21.47 -16.62
N ILE A 441 1.67 -22.38 -16.04
CA ILE A 441 0.25 -22.16 -15.74
C ILE A 441 0.08 -22.19 -14.23
N PHE A 442 -0.67 -21.22 -13.70
CA PHE A 442 -0.98 -21.06 -12.30
C PHE A 442 -2.50 -21.09 -12.09
N ASP A 443 -2.94 -21.71 -10.99
CA ASP A 443 -4.32 -21.56 -10.51
C ASP A 443 -4.51 -20.23 -9.75
N LEU A 444 -5.74 -19.96 -9.31
CA LEU A 444 -6.09 -18.74 -8.57
C LEU A 444 -5.39 -18.61 -7.22
N SER A 445 -4.82 -19.69 -6.67
CA SER A 445 -4.02 -19.64 -5.44
C SER A 445 -2.54 -19.32 -5.69
N GLY A 446 -2.16 -19.12 -6.96
CA GLY A 446 -0.77 -18.91 -7.36
C GLY A 446 0.06 -20.19 -7.43
N LYS A 447 -0.55 -21.37 -7.26
CA LYS A 447 0.15 -22.65 -7.38
C LYS A 447 0.40 -22.98 -8.85
N GLN A 448 1.65 -23.29 -9.17
CA GLN A 448 2.03 -23.75 -10.52
C GLN A 448 1.42 -25.13 -10.79
N VAL A 449 0.52 -25.22 -11.76
CA VAL A 449 -0.15 -26.45 -12.18
C VAL A 449 0.48 -27.07 -13.43
N GLN A 450 1.22 -26.29 -14.23
CA GLN A 450 1.93 -26.79 -15.41
C GLN A 450 3.16 -25.94 -15.77
N PHE A 451 4.16 -26.58 -16.39
CA PHE A 451 5.33 -25.93 -16.98
C PHE A 451 5.68 -26.59 -18.32
N GLN A 452 6.05 -25.80 -19.32
CA GLN A 452 6.46 -26.28 -20.63
C GLN A 452 7.51 -25.35 -21.25
N LYS A 453 8.56 -25.91 -21.86
CA LYS A 453 9.47 -25.15 -22.73
C LYS A 453 8.84 -24.93 -24.10
N LEU A 454 9.09 -23.76 -24.69
CA LEU A 454 8.53 -23.39 -25.98
C LEU A 454 9.61 -23.41 -27.05
N ASP A 455 9.28 -23.98 -28.21
CA ASP A 455 10.10 -23.91 -29.42
C ASP A 455 9.73 -22.67 -30.24
N LYS A 456 10.59 -22.27 -31.18
CA LYS A 456 10.25 -21.19 -32.13
C LYS A 456 9.10 -21.62 -33.04
N GLY A 457 8.10 -20.76 -33.22
CA GLY A 457 6.92 -21.04 -34.05
C GLY A 457 5.75 -21.62 -33.27
N ASN A 458 4.96 -22.50 -33.89
CA ASN A 458 3.71 -22.98 -33.28
C ASN A 458 3.95 -24.03 -32.20
N ASN A 459 3.48 -23.73 -30.99
CA ASN A 459 3.54 -24.64 -29.84
C ASN A 459 2.14 -25.11 -29.49
N ARG A 460 2.01 -26.42 -29.27
CA ARG A 460 0.77 -27.04 -28.79
C ARG A 460 0.90 -27.35 -27.31
N ILE A 461 0.04 -26.74 -26.51
CA ILE A 461 0.01 -26.93 -25.06
C ILE A 461 -1.19 -27.80 -24.74
N ASN A 462 -0.96 -29.03 -24.31
CA ASN A 462 -2.03 -29.91 -23.82
C ASN A 462 -2.24 -29.64 -22.33
N ILE A 463 -3.49 -29.50 -21.90
CA ILE A 463 -3.88 -29.21 -20.52
C ILE A 463 -4.85 -30.27 -20.01
N SER A 464 -4.72 -30.62 -18.73
CA SER A 464 -5.64 -31.50 -18.01
C SER A 464 -6.10 -30.78 -16.73
N LEU A 465 -6.74 -29.64 -16.92
CA LEU A 465 -7.17 -28.72 -15.86
C LEU A 465 -8.69 -28.82 -15.69
N HIS A 466 -9.19 -28.53 -14.48
CA HIS A 466 -10.63 -28.43 -14.25
C HIS A 466 -11.17 -27.15 -14.89
N SER A 467 -12.48 -27.07 -15.09
CA SER A 467 -13.11 -25.85 -15.59
C SER A 467 -12.90 -24.69 -14.62
N GLY A 468 -12.50 -23.53 -15.14
CA GLY A 468 -12.10 -22.40 -14.29
C GLY A 468 -11.18 -21.40 -14.99
N VAL A 469 -10.72 -20.42 -14.21
CA VAL A 469 -9.79 -19.37 -14.66
C VAL A 469 -8.39 -19.69 -14.14
N TYR A 470 -7.40 -19.56 -15.02
CA TYR A 470 -5.99 -19.78 -14.77
C TYR A 470 -5.18 -18.61 -15.32
N PHE A 471 -3.95 -18.48 -14.83
CA PHE A 471 -2.98 -17.51 -15.34
C PHE A 471 -1.84 -18.22 -16.05
N VAL A 472 -1.59 -17.84 -17.30
CA VAL A 472 -0.51 -18.40 -18.13
C VAL A 472 0.60 -17.37 -18.20
N GLN A 473 1.73 -17.72 -17.63
CA GLN A 473 2.91 -16.89 -17.59
C GLN A 473 3.91 -17.35 -18.65
N PHE A 474 4.29 -16.46 -19.56
CA PHE A 474 5.29 -16.67 -20.59
C PHE A 474 6.58 -15.96 -20.21
N ASN A 475 7.73 -16.56 -20.52
CA ASN A 475 9.04 -16.02 -20.17
C ASN A 475 10.03 -16.20 -21.33
N ASN A 476 10.85 -15.18 -21.61
CA ASN A 476 11.88 -15.17 -22.67
C ASN A 476 13.32 -15.01 -22.13
N GLY A 477 13.55 -15.35 -20.86
CA GLY A 477 14.82 -15.18 -20.15
C GLY A 477 15.07 -13.78 -19.58
N LYS A 478 14.35 -12.75 -20.05
CA LYS A 478 14.50 -11.36 -19.63
C LYS A 478 13.23 -10.75 -19.02
N GLN A 479 12.09 -11.09 -19.60
CA GLN A 479 10.78 -10.54 -19.27
C GLN A 479 9.76 -11.67 -19.08
N THR A 480 8.68 -11.33 -18.38
CA THR A 480 7.59 -12.24 -18.07
C THR A 480 6.25 -11.56 -18.37
N ILE A 481 5.39 -12.22 -19.15
CA ILE A 481 4.02 -11.76 -19.43
C ILE A 481 3.03 -12.77 -18.87
N THR A 482 1.95 -12.29 -18.25
CA THR A 482 0.89 -13.13 -17.70
C THR A 482 -0.42 -12.85 -18.42
N GLU A 483 -1.05 -13.90 -18.93
CA GLU A 483 -2.32 -13.84 -19.65
C GLU A 483 -3.39 -14.73 -18.99
N LYS A 484 -4.66 -14.38 -19.15
CA LYS A 484 -5.78 -15.14 -18.59
C LYS A 484 -6.18 -16.31 -19.49
N LEU A 485 -6.16 -17.53 -18.97
CA LEU A 485 -6.68 -18.73 -19.62
C LEU A 485 -8.01 -19.16 -18.97
N ILE A 486 -9.03 -19.37 -19.78
CA ILE A 486 -10.33 -19.92 -19.35
C ILE A 486 -10.39 -21.38 -19.82
N VAL A 487 -10.69 -22.30 -18.92
CA VAL A 487 -10.88 -23.73 -19.23
C VAL A 487 -12.35 -24.09 -19.08
N LYS A 488 -12.93 -24.78 -20.09
CA LYS A 488 -14.33 -25.21 -20.13
C LYS A 488 -14.59 -26.52 -19.41
#